data_AF-A0A537BC70-F1
#
_entry.id   AF-A0A537BC70-F1
#
_cell.length_a   1.000
_cell.length_b   1.000
_cell.length_c   1.000
_cell.angle_alpha   90.00
_cell.angle_beta   90.00
_cell.angle_gamma   90.00
#
_symmetry.space_group_name_H-M   'P 1'
#
loop_
_entity.id
_entity.type
_entity.pdbx_description
1 polymer ?
#
loop_
_entity_poly.entity_id
_entity_poly.type
_entity_poly.pdbx_seq_one_letter_code
_entity_poly.pdbx_strand_id
1 'polypeptide(L)' 'MKMLAGIARELIGLFVDDGMLAVALIAVIVIAAIVASLTPGTTAGVVLLAGSLFVLFANVMAEPR' A
#
# COMPACT_ATOMS: atom_id res chain seq x y z
N MET A 1 6.08 13.15 17.68
CA MET A 1 4.84 13.15 16.86
C MET A 1 4.98 13.93 15.55
N LYS A 2 5.53 15.17 15.56
CA LYS A 2 5.75 15.98 14.34
C LYS A 2 6.61 15.28 13.26
N MET A 3 7.64 14.55 13.68
CA MET A 3 8.53 13.80 12.77
C MET A 3 7.80 12.66 12.05
N LEU A 4 6.99 11.89 12.79
CA LEU A 4 6.20 10.77 12.24
C LEU A 4 5.13 11.26 11.24
N ALA A 5 4.50 12.40 11.54
CA ALA A 5 3.57 13.06 10.64
C ALA A 5 4.27 13.65 9.40
N GLY A 6 5.51 14.13 9.54
CA GLY A 6 6.34 14.59 8.42
C GLY A 6 6.68 13.44 7.47
N ILE A 7 7.19 12.34 8.01
CA ILE A 7 7.51 11.12 7.24
C ILE A 7 6.26 10.58 6.54
N ALA A 8 5.11 10.52 7.23
CA ALA A 8 3.87 10.07 6.60
C ALA A 8 3.44 10.97 5.45
N ARG A 9 3.67 12.29 5.55
CA ARG A 9 3.31 13.26 4.51
C ARG A 9 4.24 13.20 3.31
N GLU A 10 5.54 13.03 3.53
CA GLU A 10 6.53 12.79 2.47
C GLU A 10 6.26 11.46 1.76
N LEU A 11 5.96 10.40 2.50
CA LEU A 11 5.53 9.14 1.91
C LEU A 11 4.28 9.32 1.05
N ILE A 12 3.25 10.02 1.54
CA ILE A 12 2.04 10.28 0.72
C ILE A 12 2.37 11.13 -0.51
N GLY A 13 3.25 12.13 -0.39
CA GLY A 13 3.68 12.96 -1.52
C GLY A 13 4.40 12.16 -2.60
N LEU A 14 5.31 11.25 -2.19
CA LEU A 14 6.05 10.36 -3.08
C LEU A 14 5.11 9.38 -3.81
N PHE A 15 4.10 8.86 -3.10
CA PHE A 15 3.08 7.97 -3.66
C PHE A 15 2.21 8.62 -4.75
N VAL A 16 1.92 9.91 -4.60
CA VAL A 16 1.13 10.69 -5.56
C VAL A 16 1.97 11.02 -6.80
N ASP A 17 3.26 11.30 -6.62
CA ASP A 17 4.18 11.59 -7.73
C ASP A 17 4.50 10.32 -8.56
N ASP A 18 4.62 9.16 -7.91
CA ASP A 18 5.07 7.94 -8.58
C ASP A 18 4.04 7.28 -9.49
N GLY A 19 2.73 7.56 -9.35
CA GLY A 19 1.62 7.08 -10.20
C GLY A 19 1.43 5.54 -10.26
N MET A 20 2.47 4.81 -10.63
CA MET A 20 2.68 3.36 -10.57
C MET A 20 2.39 2.78 -9.17
N LEU A 21 2.80 3.47 -8.11
CA LEU A 21 2.50 3.09 -6.73
C LEU A 21 1.00 3.10 -6.44
N ALA A 22 0.30 4.13 -6.92
CA ALA A 22 -1.15 4.24 -6.78
C ALA A 22 -1.86 3.11 -7.53
N VAL A 23 -1.39 2.78 -8.74
CA VAL A 23 -1.92 1.63 -9.52
C VAL A 23 -1.70 0.31 -8.78
N ALA A 24 -0.53 0.10 -8.19
CA ALA A 24 -0.22 -1.11 -7.42
C ALA A 24 -1.09 -1.24 -6.16
N LEU A 25 -1.33 -0.14 -5.44
CA LEU A 25 -2.25 -0.14 -4.29
C LEU A 25 -3.70 -0.40 -4.69
N ILE A 26 -4.16 0.16 -5.81
CA ILE A 26 -5.50 -0.13 -6.33
C ILE A 26 -5.64 -1.63 -6.64
N ALA A 27 -4.62 -2.24 -7.24
CA ALA A 27 -4.63 -3.69 -7.48
C ALA A 27 -4.73 -4.50 -6.17
N VAL A 28 -3.99 -4.12 -5.13
CA VAL A 28 -4.09 -4.74 -3.79
C VAL A 28 -5.49 -4.60 -3.20
N ILE A 29 -6.10 -3.41 -3.30
CA ILE A 29 -7.46 -3.17 -2.81
C ILE A 29 -8.47 -4.06 -3.54
N VAL A 30 -8.35 -4.20 -4.86
CA VAL A 30 -9.22 -5.07 -5.66
C VAL A 30 -9.07 -6.54 -5.23
N ILE A 31 -7.83 -7.02 -5.05
CA ILE A 31 -7.57 -8.38 -4.58
C ILE A 31 -8.19 -8.60 -3.19
N ALA A 32 -8.00 -7.65 -2.26
CA ALA A 32 -8.57 -7.76 -0.93
C ALA A 32 -10.10 -7.73 -0.93
N ALA A 33 -10.73 -6.95 -1.83
CA ALA A 33 -12.18 -6.93 -2.00
C ALA A 33 -12.72 -8.27 -2.54
N ILE A 34 -12.00 -8.92 -3.46
CA ILE A 34 -12.32 -10.28 -3.92
C ILE A 34 -12.19 -11.28 -2.76
N VAL A 35 -11.14 -11.18 -1.96
CA VAL A 35 -10.96 -12.04 -0.77
C VAL A 35 -12.08 -11.81 0.25
N ALA A 36 -12.50 -10.56 0.45
CA ALA A 36 -13.61 -10.22 1.35
C ALA A 36 -14.96 -10.79 0.88
N SER A 37 -15.18 -10.87 -0.44
CA SER A 37 -16.43 -11.42 -0.99
C SER A 37 -16.48 -12.95 -0.94
N LEU A 38 -15.32 -13.62 -0.96
CA LEU A 38 -15.21 -15.08 -0.93
C LEU A 38 -15.04 -15.66 0.47
N THR A 39 -14.39 -14.92 1.37
CA THR A 39 -14.11 -15.38 2.74
C THR A 39 -14.55 -14.34 3.76
N PRO A 40 -15.58 -14.63 4.57
CA PRO A 40 -15.95 -13.76 5.68
C PRO A 40 -14.90 -13.86 6.80
N GLY A 41 -14.51 -12.71 7.36
CA GLY A 41 -13.56 -12.64 8.47
C GLY A 41 -12.45 -11.62 8.24
N THR A 42 -11.34 -11.79 8.95
CA THR A 42 -10.22 -10.83 8.98
C THR A 42 -9.22 -11.01 7.83
N THR A 43 -9.37 -12.06 7.02
CA THR A 43 -8.43 -12.45 5.96
C THR A 43 -8.22 -11.35 4.92
N ALA A 44 -9.30 -10.68 4.51
CA ALA A 44 -9.21 -9.55 3.59
C ALA A 44 -8.41 -8.37 4.17
N GLY A 45 -8.55 -8.11 5.48
CA GLY A 45 -7.77 -7.11 6.18
C GLY A 45 -6.28 -7.46 6.22
N VAL A 46 -5.94 -8.74 6.42
CA VAL A 46 -4.55 -9.23 6.35
C VAL A 46 -3.97 -9.05 4.95
N VAL A 47 -4.74 -9.38 3.90
CA VAL A 47 -4.33 -9.19 2.51
C VAL A 47 -4.11 -7.72 2.18
N LEU A 48 -5.00 -6.84 2.63
CA LEU A 48 -4.85 -5.38 2.49
C LEU A 48 -3.59 -4.87 3.19
N LEU A 49 -3.37 -5.28 4.43
CA LEU A 49 -2.22 -4.83 5.22
C LEU A 49 -0.90 -5.36 4.65
N ALA A 50 -0.81 -6.66 4.40
CA ALA A 50 0.40 -7.29 3.84
C ALA A 50 0.69 -6.80 2.43
N GLY A 51 -0.33 -6.69 1.57
CA GLY A 51 -0.19 -6.20 0.20
C GLY A 51 0.24 -4.74 0.15
N SER A 52 -0.33 -3.88 1.01
CA SER A 52 0.06 -2.46 1.09
C SER A 52 1.51 -2.30 1.55
N LEU A 53 1.92 -3.06 2.58
CA LEU A 53 3.30 -3.07 3.07
C LEU A 53 4.27 -3.59 2.01
N PHE A 54 3.89 -4.62 1.25
CA PHE A 54 4.71 -5.15 0.17
C PHE A 54 4.93 -4.11 -0.94
N VAL A 55 3.86 -3.45 -1.39
CA VAL A 55 3.94 -2.41 -2.43
C VAL A 55 4.82 -1.23 -1.98
N LEU A 56 4.67 -0.80 -0.72
CA LEU A 56 5.55 0.18 -0.09
C LEU A 56 7.02 -0.24 -0.13
N PHE A 57 7.31 -1.48 0.29
CA PHE A 57 8.69 -1.99 0.35
C PHE A 57 9.30 -2.17 -1.04
N ALA A 58 8.51 -2.68 -1.99
CA ALA A 58 8.91 -2.86 -3.37
C ALA A 58 9.27 -1.53 -4.02
N ASN A 59 8.52 -0.45 -3.75
CA ASN A 59 8.84 0.88 -4.27
C ASN A 59 10.17 1.40 -3.73
N VAL A 60 10.37 1.30 -2.41
CA VAL A 60 11.63 1.72 -1.76
C VAL A 60 12.84 0.94 -2.30
N MET A 61 12.66 -0.32 -2.68
CA MET A 61 13.72 -1.15 -3.27
C MET A 61 13.90 -0.91 -4.77
N ALA A 62 12.84 -0.53 -5.48
CA ALA A 62 12.87 -0.29 -6.92
C ALA A 62 13.52 1.05 -7.27
N GLU A 63 13.48 2.02 -6.36
CA GLU A 63 14.18 3.28 -6.51
C GLU A 63 15.70 3.10 -6.31
N PRO A 64 16.50 3.09 -7.39
CA PRO A 64 17.94 2.94 -7.29
C PRO A 64 18.52 4.29 -6.84
N ARG A 65 19.15 4.31 -5.66
CA ARG A 65 19.95 5.46 -5.22
C ARG A 65 21.08 5.78 -6.19
#